data_AF-A0AAE5N539-F1
#
_entry.id   AF-A0AAE5N539-F1
#
_cell.length_a   1.000
_cell.length_b   1.000
_cell.length_c   1.000
_cell.angle_alpha   90.00
_cell.angle_beta   90.00
_cell.angle_gamma   90.00
#
_symmetry.space_group_name_H-M   'P 1'
#
loop_
_entity.id
_entity.type
_entity.pdbx_description
1 polymer ?
#
loop_
_entity_poly.entity_id
_entity_poly.type
_entity_poly.pdbx_seq_one_letter_code
_entity_poly.pdbx_strand_id
1 'polypeptide(L)'
;MNFIATVNAPAHGNIAVTFSDIEKRVLGAWRDNETVELSAQEKCIIARDIIGNRRYSRVFEKAYVVNSGFGTFVFPVRSGRFCQSKLIEFATQISVWIKTQSSFKFSDDEAVSQGMRIANNAIKCKNITYTAGVDTWKLFCANFMLNVYASNRIHILDGV
;
A
#
# COMPACT_ATOMS: atom_id res chain seq x y z
N MET A 1 -12.12 -0.17 -3.01
CA MET A 1 -11.38 -0.32 -4.28
C MET A 1 -10.89 -1.75 -4.43
N ASN A 2 -10.72 -2.28 -5.64
CA ASN A 2 -10.14 -3.61 -5.83
C ASN A 2 -8.64 -3.53 -6.13
N PHE A 3 -7.86 -4.49 -5.65
CA PHE A 3 -6.44 -4.61 -6.02
C PHE A 3 -6.00 -6.06 -6.09
N ILE A 4 -4.92 -6.27 -6.84
CA ILE A 4 -4.26 -7.57 -6.96
C ILE A 4 -3.24 -7.70 -5.84
N ALA A 5 -3.27 -8.83 -5.13
CA ALA A 5 -2.25 -9.22 -4.17
C ALA A 5 -1.75 -10.63 -4.47
N THR A 6 -0.45 -10.85 -4.25
CA THR A 6 0.12 -12.20 -4.25
C THR A 6 0.11 -12.72 -2.82
N VAL A 7 -0.40 -13.94 -2.62
CA VAL A 7 -0.53 -14.58 -1.31
C VAL A 7 -0.05 -16.02 -1.39
N ASN A 8 0.34 -16.59 -0.26
CA ASN A 8 0.64 -18.02 -0.16
C ASN A 8 -0.55 -18.74 0.47
N ALA A 9 -1.36 -19.39 -0.36
CA ALA A 9 -2.52 -20.17 0.06
C ALA A 9 -2.10 -21.61 0.45
N PRO A 10 -2.55 -22.16 1.59
CA PRO A 10 -2.09 -23.46 2.06
C PRO A 10 -2.19 -24.62 1.06
N ALA A 11 -3.30 -24.70 0.30
CA ALA A 11 -3.52 -25.77 -0.68
C ALA A 11 -2.95 -25.44 -2.08
N HIS A 12 -2.66 -24.17 -2.36
CA HIS A 12 -2.34 -23.68 -3.70
C HIS A 12 -1.00 -22.94 -3.78
N GLY A 13 -0.19 -22.92 -2.74
CA GLY A 13 1.06 -22.17 -2.73
C GLY A 13 0.86 -20.70 -3.12
N ASN A 14 1.82 -20.14 -3.86
CA ASN A 14 1.75 -18.75 -4.31
C ASN A 14 0.71 -18.58 -5.43
N ILE A 15 -0.27 -17.72 -5.19
CA ILE A 15 -1.34 -17.35 -6.12
C ILE A 15 -1.55 -15.84 -6.09
N ALA A 16 -2.12 -15.29 -7.15
CA ALA A 16 -2.62 -13.93 -7.18
C ALA A 16 -4.12 -13.92 -6.87
N VAL A 17 -4.57 -12.92 -6.10
CA VAL A 17 -5.97 -12.74 -5.72
C VAL A 17 -6.42 -11.32 -6.02
N THR A 18 -7.65 -11.18 -6.50
CA THR A 18 -8.33 -9.88 -6.53
C THR A 18 -9.03 -9.69 -5.20
N PHE A 19 -8.56 -8.73 -4.40
CA PHE A 19 -9.16 -8.37 -3.13
C PHE A 19 -10.01 -7.11 -3.30
N SER A 20 -11.24 -7.15 -2.80
CA SER A 20 -12.11 -5.98 -2.68
C SER A 20 -11.87 -5.30 -1.34
N ASP A 21 -11.31 -4.10 -1.37
CA ASP A 21 -11.11 -3.29 -0.17
C ASP A 21 -12.41 -2.62 0.32
N ILE A 22 -13.46 -2.58 -0.50
CA ILE A 22 -14.79 -2.12 -0.04
C ILE A 22 -15.51 -3.24 0.70
N GLU A 23 -15.59 -4.41 0.07
CA GLU A 23 -16.33 -5.55 0.62
C GLU A 23 -15.49 -6.39 1.59
N LYS A 24 -14.20 -6.06 1.72
CA LYS A 24 -13.21 -6.73 2.57
C LYS A 24 -13.15 -8.26 2.33
N ARG A 25 -13.17 -8.67 1.06
CA ARG A 25 -13.17 -10.09 0.64
C ARG A 25 -12.38 -10.36 -0.64
N VAL A 26 -12.01 -11.63 -0.84
CA VAL A 26 -11.42 -12.13 -2.08
C VAL A 26 -12.52 -12.37 -3.12
N LEU A 27 -12.39 -11.75 -4.29
CA LEU A 27 -13.33 -11.88 -5.42
C LEU A 27 -12.96 -13.03 -6.36
N GLY A 28 -11.67 -13.30 -6.52
CA GLY A 28 -11.16 -14.34 -7.41
C GLY A 28 -9.68 -14.57 -7.18
N ALA A 29 -9.20 -15.71 -7.68
CA ALA A 29 -7.80 -16.11 -7.57
C ALA A 29 -7.32 -16.78 -8.86
N TRP A 30 -6.04 -16.63 -9.15
CA TRP A 30 -5.39 -17.24 -10.31
C TRP A 30 -3.95 -17.57 -10.01
N ARG A 31 -3.43 -18.57 -10.72
CA ARG A 31 -2.01 -18.82 -10.85
C ARG A 31 -1.68 -18.71 -12.32
N ASP A 32 -0.70 -17.87 -12.65
CA ASP A 32 -0.36 -17.53 -14.02
C ASP A 32 -1.58 -17.00 -14.77
N ASN A 33 -2.19 -17.80 -15.66
CA ASN A 33 -3.39 -17.44 -16.41
C ASN A 33 -4.59 -18.37 -16.15
N GLU A 34 -4.49 -19.23 -15.13
CA GLU A 34 -5.54 -20.20 -14.78
C GLU A 34 -6.25 -19.80 -13.50
N THR A 35 -7.58 -19.91 -13.51
CA THR A 35 -8.41 -19.65 -12.32
C THR A 35 -8.17 -20.72 -11.26
N VAL A 36 -8.00 -20.29 -10.02
CA VAL A 36 -7.90 -21.18 -8.86
C VAL A 36 -9.20 -21.06 -8.05
N GLU A 37 -9.91 -22.17 -7.92
CA GLU A 37 -11.08 -22.23 -7.04
C GLU A 37 -10.64 -22.32 -5.59
N LEU A 38 -10.95 -21.28 -4.82
CA LEU A 38 -10.69 -21.22 -3.39
C LEU A 38 -11.94 -21.56 -2.59
N SER A 39 -11.78 -22.39 -1.57
CA SER A 39 -12.84 -22.64 -0.59
C SER A 39 -13.24 -21.35 0.14
N ALA A 40 -14.44 -21.34 0.72
CA ALA A 40 -14.91 -20.21 1.53
C ALA A 40 -13.95 -19.93 2.71
N GLN A 41 -13.40 -20.98 3.32
CA GLN A 41 -12.44 -20.85 4.41
C GLN A 41 -11.12 -20.20 3.96
N GLU A 42 -10.58 -20.59 2.81
CA GLU A 42 -9.36 -19.97 2.26
C GLU A 42 -9.57 -18.50 1.94
N LYS A 43 -10.69 -18.16 1.29
CA LYS A 43 -11.04 -16.75 1.02
C LYS A 43 -11.10 -15.93 2.31
N CYS A 44 -11.68 -16.47 3.38
CA CYS A 44 -11.74 -15.82 4.68
C CYS A 44 -10.36 -15.64 5.34
N ILE A 45 -9.48 -16.64 5.28
CA ILE A 45 -8.12 -16.56 5.83
C ILE A 45 -7.32 -15.49 5.08
N ILE A 46 -7.32 -15.54 3.74
CA ILE A 46 -6.61 -14.58 2.89
C ILE A 46 -7.14 -13.16 3.13
N ALA A 47 -8.46 -12.98 3.20
CA ALA A 47 -9.06 -11.68 3.46
C ALA A 47 -8.60 -11.14 4.83
N ARG A 48 -8.61 -11.97 5.88
CA ARG A 48 -8.16 -11.57 7.22
C ARG A 48 -6.69 -11.15 7.22
N ASP A 49 -5.84 -11.90 6.52
CA ASP A 49 -4.41 -11.59 6.39
C ASP A 49 -4.21 -10.23 5.70
N ILE A 50 -4.90 -9.99 4.58
CA ILE A 50 -4.82 -8.70 3.86
C ILE A 50 -5.33 -7.54 4.72
N ILE A 51 -6.50 -7.69 5.37
CA ILE A 51 -7.08 -6.67 6.26
C ILE A 51 -6.14 -6.37 7.44
N GLY A 52 -5.54 -7.42 8.01
CA GLY A 52 -4.56 -7.29 9.10
C GLY A 52 -3.21 -6.71 8.67
N ASN A 53 -3.05 -6.40 7.37
CA ASN A 53 -1.82 -5.99 6.74
C ASN A 53 -0.68 -7.02 6.90
N ARG A 54 -0.93 -8.30 6.58
CA ARG A 54 0.03 -9.42 6.77
C ARG A 54 -0.06 -10.44 5.64
N ARG A 55 1.04 -11.19 5.44
CA ARG A 55 1.13 -12.38 4.56
C ARG A 55 0.68 -12.15 3.11
N TYR A 56 0.92 -10.96 2.55
CA TYR A 56 0.67 -10.69 1.14
C TYR A 56 1.73 -9.78 0.54
N SER A 57 1.84 -9.78 -0.78
CA SER A 57 2.61 -8.80 -1.53
C SER A 57 1.76 -8.07 -2.55
N ARG A 58 2.12 -6.83 -2.86
CA ARG A 58 1.50 -6.00 -3.89
C ARG A 58 2.58 -5.38 -4.76
N VAL A 59 2.28 -5.26 -6.04
CA VAL A 59 3.12 -4.53 -6.99
C VAL A 59 2.38 -3.27 -7.43
N PHE A 60 3.09 -2.14 -7.40
CA PHE A 60 2.63 -0.89 -7.96
C PHE A 60 3.50 -0.55 -9.16
N GLU A 61 2.88 -0.33 -10.33
CA GLU A 61 3.61 0.01 -11.56
C GLU A 61 4.45 1.28 -11.36
N LYS A 62 3.88 2.28 -10.67
CA LYS A 62 4.55 3.54 -10.33
C LYS A 62 3.94 4.17 -9.08
N ALA A 63 4.77 4.85 -8.30
CA ALA A 63 4.35 5.52 -7.08
C ALA A 63 5.29 6.67 -6.73
N TYR A 64 4.77 7.66 -6.00
CA TYR A 64 5.62 8.51 -5.17
C TYR A 64 5.90 7.79 -3.84
N VAL A 65 7.15 7.79 -3.42
CA VAL A 65 7.57 7.21 -2.14
C VAL A 65 8.37 8.24 -1.37
N VAL A 66 8.07 8.42 -0.09
CA VAL A 66 8.84 9.29 0.78
C VAL A 66 8.95 8.68 2.17
N ASN A 67 10.14 8.73 2.76
CA ASN A 67 10.36 8.41 4.16
C ASN A 67 10.40 9.70 4.98
N SER A 68 9.75 9.69 6.14
CA SER A 68 9.60 10.85 7.02
C SER A 68 9.59 10.41 8.49
N GLY A 69 9.57 11.38 9.41
CA GLY A 69 9.38 11.11 10.85
C GLY A 69 8.08 10.37 11.19
N PHE A 70 7.05 10.46 10.32
CA PHE A 70 5.78 9.75 10.49
C PHE A 70 5.78 8.33 9.89
N GLY A 71 6.88 7.92 9.27
CA GLY A 71 7.00 6.68 8.50
C GLY A 71 7.13 6.94 7.01
N THR A 72 7.03 5.85 6.25
CA THR A 72 7.14 5.84 4.80
C THR A 72 5.76 5.88 4.16
N PHE A 73 5.51 6.87 3.32
CA PHE A 73 4.29 6.97 2.54
C PHE A 73 4.53 6.46 1.12
N VAL A 74 3.58 5.68 0.62
CA VAL A 74 3.55 5.17 -0.75
C VAL A 74 2.25 5.67 -1.38
N PHE A 75 2.36 6.47 -2.42
CA PHE A 75 1.22 6.95 -3.20
C PHE A 75 1.26 6.36 -4.61
N PRO A 76 0.46 5.32 -4.87
CA PRO A 76 0.36 4.73 -6.20
C PRO A 76 -0.19 5.73 -7.21
N VAL A 77 0.51 5.93 -8.34
CA VAL A 77 0.01 6.75 -9.45
C VAL A 77 -0.64 5.81 -10.46
N ARG A 78 -1.97 5.74 -10.49
CA ARG A 78 -2.66 4.73 -11.31
C ARG A 78 -2.85 5.15 -12.75
N SER A 79 -2.98 6.45 -12.97
CA SER A 79 -3.23 7.03 -14.28
C SER A 79 -2.24 8.17 -14.57
N GLY A 80 -1.88 8.32 -15.84
CA GLY A 80 -1.05 9.43 -16.30
C GLY A 80 0.43 9.37 -15.90
N ARG A 81 1.07 10.54 -15.84
CA ARG A 81 2.50 10.71 -15.56
C ARG A 81 2.72 11.29 -14.16
N PHE A 82 3.93 11.18 -13.67
CA PHE A 82 4.37 11.98 -12.53
C PHE A 82 4.28 13.47 -12.88
N CYS A 83 3.39 14.20 -12.20
CA CYS A 83 3.19 15.63 -12.40
C CYS A 83 2.84 16.33 -11.08
N GLN A 84 2.76 17.66 -11.14
CA GLN A 84 2.50 18.52 -9.99
C GLN A 84 1.13 18.26 -9.35
N SER A 85 0.08 18.02 -10.15
CA SER A 85 -1.25 17.71 -9.60
C SER A 85 -1.24 16.42 -8.76
N LYS A 86 -0.53 15.38 -9.22
CA LYS A 86 -0.34 14.14 -8.45
C LYS A 86 0.48 14.33 -7.18
N LEU A 87 1.46 15.25 -7.18
CA LEU A 87 2.18 15.62 -5.96
C LEU A 87 1.30 16.36 -4.96
N ILE A 88 0.41 17.25 -5.43
CA ILE A 88 -0.56 17.94 -4.59
C ILE A 88 -1.55 16.94 -3.98
N GLU A 89 -2.10 16.02 -4.77
CA GLU A 89 -2.96 14.93 -4.27
C GLU A 89 -2.24 14.09 -3.21
N PHE A 90 -0.96 13.76 -3.46
CA PHE A 90 -0.15 13.05 -2.49
C PHE A 90 0.01 13.83 -1.19
N ALA A 91 0.39 15.12 -1.27
CA ALA A 91 0.50 16.00 -0.12
C ALA A 91 -0.81 16.08 0.67
N THR A 92 -1.95 16.24 -0.01
CA THR A 92 -3.27 16.27 0.62
C THR A 92 -3.56 15.00 1.40
N GLN A 93 -3.28 13.82 0.83
CA GLN A 93 -3.52 12.55 1.54
C GLN A 93 -2.59 12.38 2.75
N ILE A 94 -1.33 12.86 2.69
CA ILE A 94 -0.45 12.90 3.87
C ILE A 94 -1.01 13.86 4.92
N SER A 95 -1.48 15.06 4.55
CA SER A 95 -2.09 16.01 5.49
C SER A 95 -3.30 15.43 6.21
N VAL A 96 -4.19 14.75 5.47
CA VAL A 96 -5.35 14.04 6.05
C VAL A 96 -4.88 12.95 7.00
N TRP A 97 -3.88 12.16 6.61
CA TRP A 97 -3.30 11.14 7.49
C TRP A 97 -2.72 11.76 8.76
N ILE A 98 -1.96 12.86 8.66
CA ILE A 98 -1.38 13.55 9.81
C ILE A 98 -2.47 14.01 10.78
N LYS A 99 -3.57 14.60 10.29
CA LYS A 99 -4.67 15.03 11.16
C LYS A 99 -5.42 13.88 11.82
N THR A 100 -5.61 12.78 11.11
CA THR A 100 -6.56 11.74 11.52
C THR A 100 -5.89 10.55 12.21
N GLN A 101 -4.62 10.29 11.90
CA GLN A 101 -3.89 9.10 12.34
C GLN A 101 -2.64 9.43 13.16
N SER A 102 -2.11 10.66 13.06
CA SER A 102 -0.99 11.03 13.94
C SER A 102 -1.49 11.34 15.35
N SER A 103 -0.66 11.05 16.35
CA SER A 103 -0.94 11.42 17.74
C SER A 103 -0.74 12.93 18.03
N PHE A 104 -0.30 13.70 17.03
CA PHE A 104 0.00 15.12 17.17
C PHE A 104 -1.23 15.97 16.87
N LYS A 105 -1.44 17.01 17.67
CA LYS A 105 -2.56 17.96 17.50
C LYS A 105 -2.17 19.09 16.56
N PHE A 106 -2.00 18.78 15.28
CA PHE A 106 -1.79 19.80 14.25
C PHE A 106 -3.11 20.51 13.92
N SER A 107 -3.03 21.82 13.72
CA SER A 107 -4.04 22.60 13.02
C SER A 107 -4.13 22.19 11.54
N ASP A 108 -5.17 22.65 10.84
CA ASP A 108 -5.32 22.39 9.40
C ASP A 108 -4.14 22.94 8.59
N ASP A 109 -3.74 24.18 8.84
CA ASP A 109 -2.64 24.83 8.12
C ASP A 109 -1.30 24.12 8.37
N GLU A 110 -1.04 23.69 9.61
CA GLU A 110 0.17 22.94 9.94
C GLU A 110 0.17 21.57 9.24
N ALA A 111 -0.96 20.85 9.23
CA ALA A 111 -1.03 19.56 8.55
C ALA A 111 -0.86 19.69 7.04
N VAL A 112 -1.43 20.73 6.41
CA VAL A 112 -1.23 21.05 4.99
C VAL A 112 0.25 21.35 4.70
N SER A 113 0.86 22.20 5.52
CA SER A 113 2.29 22.55 5.40
C SER A 113 3.20 21.32 5.54
N GLN A 114 2.92 20.46 6.52
CA GLN A 114 3.65 19.20 6.71
C GLN A 114 3.48 18.24 5.52
N GLY A 115 2.25 18.07 5.03
CA GLY A 115 1.96 17.22 3.87
C GLY A 115 2.73 17.65 2.63
N MET A 116 2.75 18.96 2.33
CA MET A 116 3.52 19.51 1.22
C MET A 116 5.02 19.32 1.41
N ARG A 117 5.55 19.61 2.61
CA ARG A 117 6.98 19.41 2.92
C ARG A 117 7.41 17.96 2.72
N ILE A 118 6.59 17.01 3.17
CA ILE A 118 6.87 15.58 3.02
C ILE A 118 6.77 15.18 1.54
N ALA A 119 5.67 15.51 0.85
CA ALA A 119 5.47 15.16 -0.55
C ALA A 119 6.57 15.72 -1.48
N ASN A 120 7.08 16.93 -1.22
CA ASN A 120 8.16 17.52 -2.02
C ASN A 120 9.50 16.76 -1.92
N ASN A 121 9.69 15.94 -0.89
CA ASN A 121 10.86 15.07 -0.74
C ASN A 121 10.65 13.67 -1.34
N ALA A 122 9.54 13.45 -2.05
CA ALA A 122 9.23 12.15 -2.59
C ALA A 122 10.08 11.79 -3.81
N ILE A 123 10.52 10.54 -3.84
CA ILE A 123 11.14 9.94 -5.01
C ILE A 123 10.06 9.32 -5.92
N LYS A 124 10.36 9.31 -7.22
CA LYS A 124 9.52 8.69 -8.25
C LYS A 124 9.98 7.25 -8.44
N CYS A 125 9.12 6.31 -8.11
CA CYS A 125 9.41 4.89 -8.15
C CYS A 125 8.62 4.20 -9.27
N LYS A 126 9.22 3.19 -9.90
CA LYS A 126 8.53 2.26 -10.80
C LYS A 126 8.72 0.82 -10.30
N ASN A 127 7.75 -0.04 -10.60
CA ASN A 127 7.74 -1.46 -10.22
C ASN A 127 8.02 -1.67 -8.72
N ILE A 128 7.25 -0.97 -7.88
CA ILE A 128 7.41 -1.04 -6.43
C ILE A 128 6.82 -2.35 -5.93
N THR A 129 7.60 -3.10 -5.16
CA THR A 129 7.10 -4.28 -4.45
C THR A 129 6.91 -3.94 -2.98
N TYR A 130 5.70 -4.10 -2.50
CA TYR A 130 5.37 -4.09 -1.09
C TYR A 130 5.11 -5.52 -0.61
N THR A 131 5.74 -5.91 0.49
CA THR A 131 5.50 -7.22 1.12
C THR A 131 5.15 -7.01 2.58
N ALA A 132 3.95 -7.42 2.94
CA ALA A 132 3.50 -7.55 4.31
C ALA A 132 3.84 -8.96 4.81
N GLY A 133 4.79 -9.06 5.73
CA GLY A 133 5.14 -10.30 6.42
C GLY A 133 4.28 -10.52 7.67
N VAL A 134 4.81 -11.32 8.61
CA VAL A 134 4.23 -11.49 9.95
C VAL A 134 4.79 -10.44 10.90
N ASP A 135 6.11 -10.32 10.94
CA ASP A 135 6.84 -9.40 11.84
C ASP A 135 7.65 -8.33 11.09
N THR A 136 7.68 -8.41 9.76
CA THR A 136 8.45 -7.50 8.91
C THR A 136 7.64 -7.05 7.71
N TRP A 137 7.77 -5.77 7.37
CA TRP A 137 7.20 -5.19 6.17
C TRP A 137 8.32 -4.63 5.33
N LYS A 138 8.27 -4.94 4.03
CA LYS A 138 9.31 -4.57 3.09
C LYS A 138 8.71 -3.74 1.98
N LEU A 139 9.43 -2.69 1.61
CA LEU A 139 9.16 -1.90 0.43
C LEU A 139 10.42 -1.84 -0.42
N PHE A 140 10.29 -2.27 -1.66
CA PHE A 140 11.37 -2.19 -2.65
C PHE A 140 10.96 -1.23 -3.76
N CYS A 141 11.76 -0.19 -3.96
CA CYS A 141 11.63 0.75 -5.07
C CYS A 141 13.03 1.01 -5.64
N ALA A 142 13.26 0.61 -6.90
CA ALA A 142 14.56 0.81 -7.56
C ALA A 142 15.73 0.32 -6.67
N ASN A 143 16.67 1.19 -6.29
CA ASN A 143 17.79 0.85 -5.38
C ASN A 143 17.48 1.11 -3.90
N PHE A 144 16.24 1.51 -3.58
CA PHE A 144 15.78 1.75 -2.22
C PHE A 144 15.06 0.51 -1.69
N MET A 145 15.63 -0.10 -0.67
CA MET A 145 15.00 -1.18 0.10
C MET A 145 14.76 -0.67 1.51
N LEU A 146 13.50 -0.69 1.93
CA LEU A 146 13.09 -0.40 3.30
C LEU A 146 12.58 -1.69 3.94
N ASN A 147 13.09 -1.99 5.12
CA ASN A 147 12.58 -3.05 5.97
C ASN A 147 12.20 -2.46 7.33
N VAL A 148 10.95 -2.66 7.75
CA VAL A 148 10.44 -2.16 9.02
C VAL A 148 9.82 -3.31 9.82
N TYR A 149 9.99 -3.26 11.14
CA TYR A 149 9.48 -4.25 12.09
C TYR A 149 8.11 -3.89 12.67
N ALA A 150 7.49 -2.83 12.16
CA ALA A 150 6.19 -2.37 12.62
C ALA A 150 5.30 -2.03 11.42
N SER A 151 4.11 -2.64 11.38
CA SER A 151 3.15 -2.51 10.28
C SER A 151 2.68 -1.08 10.03
N ASN A 152 2.68 -0.25 11.07
CA ASN A 152 2.26 1.15 11.05
C ASN A 152 3.35 2.12 10.55
N ARG A 153 4.44 1.62 9.96
CA ARG A 153 5.54 2.45 9.44
C ARG A 153 5.52 2.60 7.92
N ILE A 154 4.68 1.83 7.20
CA ILE A 154 4.46 2.00 5.76
C ILE A 154 2.97 2.28 5.53
N HIS A 155 2.70 3.45 4.97
CA HIS A 155 1.36 3.96 4.71
C HIS A 155 1.11 3.91 3.20
N ILE A 156 0.37 2.91 2.74
CA ILE A 156 -0.08 2.85 1.34
C ILE A 156 -1.32 3.70 1.24
N LEU A 157 -1.19 4.86 0.59
CA LEU A 157 -2.29 5.78 0.38
C LEU A 157 -3.15 5.35 -0.80
N ASP A 158 -4.38 5.87 -0.85
CA ASP A 158 -5.36 5.43 -1.83
C ASP A 158 -4.88 5.61 -3.26
N GLY A 159 -4.13 6.69 -3.56
CA GLY A 159 -3.65 6.96 -4.92
C GLY A 159 -4.78 7.24 -5.91
N VAL A 160 -4.46 7.92 -7.02
CA VAL A 160 -5.43 8.25 -8.09
C VAL A 160 -4.80 8.06 -9.47
#